data_AF-A0A849RZ33-F1
#
_entry.id   AF-A0A849RZ33-F1
#
_cell.length_a   1.000
_cell.length_b   1.000
_cell.length_c   1.000
_cell.angle_alpha   90.00
_cell.angle_beta   90.00
_cell.angle_gamma   90.00
#
_symmetry.space_group_name_H-M   'P 1'
#
loop_
_entity.id
_entity.type
_entity.pdbx_description
1 polymer ?
#
loop_
_entity_poly.entity_id
_entity_poly.type
_entity_poly.pdbx_seq_one_letter_code
_entity_poly.pdbx_strand_id
1 'polypeptide(L)'
;MSTVQQDLGLSDEQFGKLRLFNRVLISYNDFKQAHEIASLLVDGDLYRNYPRENRHLVIALNMAAVVAYSRPFLNCGSDLAHNRLPGRVLRNLNAEELALHETVIEDRNTMMAHSDADANVAIPLVMETDRGPMVIPKNASAYATPLSSKAMQLLSVMALKLQEHCFALRQEMEPEVISFLPRVQAEMPDDA
;
A
#
# COMPACT_ATOMS: atom_id res chain seq x y z
N MET A 1 -30.59 10.11 -5.01
CA MET A 1 -29.33 10.78 -5.39
C MET A 1 -28.90 10.16 -6.71
N SER A 2 -28.51 10.98 -7.69
CA SER A 2 -27.90 10.46 -8.92
C SER A 2 -26.57 9.79 -8.58
N THR A 3 -26.19 8.79 -9.36
CA THR A 3 -24.86 8.16 -9.22
C THR A 3 -23.80 9.08 -9.84
N VAL A 4 -22.55 8.98 -9.39
CA VAL A 4 -21.43 9.74 -9.98
C VAL A 4 -21.33 9.51 -11.49
N GLN A 5 -21.68 8.31 -11.96
CA GLN A 5 -21.78 8.00 -13.38
C GLN A 5 -22.83 8.85 -14.11
N GLN A 6 -24.02 9.00 -13.51
CA GLN A 6 -25.11 9.80 -14.06
C GLN A 6 -24.75 11.29 -14.07
N ASP A 7 -24.09 11.78 -13.02
CA ASP A 7 -23.65 13.18 -12.93
C ASP A 7 -22.63 13.55 -14.01
N LEU A 8 -21.80 12.58 -14.42
CA LEU A 8 -20.81 12.76 -15.48
C LEU A 8 -21.34 12.41 -16.88
N GLY A 9 -22.58 11.91 -17.00
CA GLY A 9 -23.18 11.51 -18.28
C GLY A 9 -22.42 10.39 -19.02
N LEU A 10 -21.74 9.51 -18.29
CA LEU A 10 -20.87 8.48 -18.86
C LEU A 10 -21.62 7.17 -19.16
N SER A 11 -21.31 6.54 -20.29
CA SER A 11 -21.72 5.17 -20.55
C SER A 11 -21.06 4.19 -19.57
N ASP A 12 -21.60 2.99 -19.42
CA ASP A 12 -21.01 1.95 -18.56
C ASP A 12 -19.56 1.63 -18.93
N GLU A 13 -19.25 1.63 -20.23
CA GLU A 13 -17.89 1.42 -20.72
C GLU A 13 -16.94 2.56 -20.31
N GLN A 14 -17.36 3.81 -20.54
CA GLN A 14 -16.57 4.99 -20.16
C GLN A 14 -16.35 5.06 -18.65
N PHE A 15 -17.38 4.78 -17.87
CA PHE A 15 -17.30 4.76 -16.42
C PHE A 15 -16.39 3.62 -15.91
N GLY A 16 -16.45 2.44 -16.52
CA GLY A 16 -15.53 1.34 -16.24
C GLY A 16 -14.07 1.71 -16.51
N LYS A 17 -13.79 2.36 -17.66
CA LYS A 17 -12.45 2.88 -18.00
C LYS A 17 -11.97 3.93 -17.00
N LEU A 18 -12.83 4.88 -16.64
CA LEU A 18 -12.53 5.92 -15.64
C LEU A 18 -12.18 5.30 -14.29
N ARG A 19 -12.98 4.33 -13.82
CA ARG A 19 -12.73 3.65 -12.53
C ARG A 19 -11.40 2.90 -12.52
N LEU A 20 -11.04 2.24 -13.62
CA LEU A 20 -9.74 1.58 -13.73
C LEU A 20 -8.60 2.61 -13.78
N PHE A 21 -8.76 3.69 -14.54
CA PHE A 21 -7.76 4.76 -14.64
C PHE A 21 -7.50 5.41 -13.28
N ASN A 22 -8.54 5.74 -12.52
CA ASN A 22 -8.43 6.28 -11.17
C ASN A 22 -7.72 5.30 -10.22
N ARG A 23 -8.00 3.99 -10.33
CA ARG A 23 -7.25 2.98 -9.55
C ARG A 23 -5.76 3.01 -9.91
N VAL A 24 -5.41 3.07 -11.19
CA VAL A 24 -4.00 3.15 -11.63
C VAL A 24 -3.33 4.42 -11.09
N LEU A 25 -3.99 5.58 -11.14
CA LEU A 25 -3.46 6.85 -10.61
C LEU A 25 -3.21 6.79 -9.09
N ILE A 26 -4.17 6.26 -8.33
CA ILE A 26 -4.02 6.11 -6.88
C ILE A 26 -2.88 5.13 -6.58
N SER A 27 -2.84 3.99 -7.28
CA SER A 27 -1.80 2.99 -7.10
C SER A 27 -0.40 3.50 -7.46
N TYR A 28 -0.26 4.37 -8.46
CA TYR A 28 1.02 5.04 -8.75
C TYR A 28 1.53 5.81 -7.53
N ASN A 29 0.67 6.57 -6.86
CA ASN A 29 1.05 7.33 -5.66
C ASN A 29 1.34 6.41 -4.46
N ASP A 30 0.57 5.35 -4.29
CA ASP A 30 0.80 4.35 -3.24
C ASP A 30 2.17 3.68 -3.40
N PHE A 31 2.55 3.28 -4.62
CA PHE A 31 3.86 2.70 -4.89
C PHE A 31 5.00 3.70 -4.74
N LYS A 32 4.80 4.95 -5.18
CA LYS A 32 5.76 6.04 -4.95
C LYS A 32 6.04 6.21 -3.45
N GLN A 33 4.97 6.29 -2.64
CA GLN A 33 5.09 6.41 -1.18
C GLN A 33 5.81 5.20 -0.57
N ALA A 34 5.47 3.97 -1.01
CA ALA A 34 6.14 2.77 -0.54
C ALA A 34 7.64 2.77 -0.85
N HIS A 35 8.01 3.16 -2.07
CA HIS A 35 9.40 3.28 -2.49
C HIS A 35 10.16 4.32 -1.66
N GLU A 36 9.63 5.54 -1.53
CA GLU A 36 10.28 6.63 -0.79
C GLU A 36 10.55 6.24 0.69
N ILE A 37 9.57 5.61 1.34
CA ILE A 37 9.72 5.17 2.74
C ILE A 37 10.70 4.00 2.86
N ALA A 38 10.62 3.02 1.96
CA ALA A 38 11.51 1.87 1.97
C ALA A 38 12.97 2.27 1.71
N SER A 39 13.19 3.18 0.75
CA SER A 39 14.52 3.75 0.48
C SER A 39 15.02 4.57 1.67
N LEU A 40 14.19 5.38 2.32
CA LEU A 40 14.58 6.09 3.54
C LEU A 40 15.09 5.15 4.64
N LEU A 41 14.44 4.00 4.82
CA LEU A 41 14.84 2.99 5.79
C LEU A 41 16.21 2.36 5.48
N VAL A 42 16.45 2.03 4.21
CA VAL A 42 17.65 1.33 3.76
C VAL A 42 18.81 2.30 3.59
N ASP A 43 18.62 3.37 2.83
CA ASP A 43 19.65 4.36 2.51
C ASP A 43 20.01 5.24 3.71
N GLY A 44 19.05 5.44 4.63
CA GLY A 44 19.27 6.11 5.91
C GLY A 44 19.97 5.24 6.96
N ASP A 45 20.35 3.99 6.63
CA ASP A 45 21.04 3.04 7.52
C ASP A 45 20.32 2.83 8.86
N LEU A 46 18.98 2.95 8.86
CA LEU A 46 18.18 2.93 10.09
C LEU A 46 18.19 1.56 10.78
N TYR A 47 18.57 0.51 10.05
CA TYR A 47 18.72 -0.87 10.54
C TYR A 47 20.00 -1.11 11.34
N ARG A 48 21.07 -0.31 11.20
CA ARG A 48 22.40 -0.61 11.76
C ARG A 48 22.43 -0.89 13.27
N ASN A 49 21.63 -0.14 14.03
CA ASN A 49 21.51 -0.27 15.48
C ASN A 49 20.12 -0.73 15.93
N TYR A 50 19.33 -1.35 15.04
CA TYR A 50 18.05 -1.96 15.41
C TYR A 50 18.28 -3.27 16.19
N PRO A 51 17.54 -3.52 17.31
CA PRO A 51 16.45 -2.74 17.88
C PRO A 51 16.87 -1.80 19.03
N ARG A 52 18.14 -1.44 19.19
CA ARG A 52 18.64 -0.69 20.36
C ARG A 52 18.33 0.81 20.32
N GLU A 53 18.49 1.46 19.17
CA GLU A 53 18.38 2.92 19.06
C GLU A 53 17.16 3.38 18.26
N ASN A 54 16.83 2.67 17.17
CA ASN A 54 15.81 3.12 16.21
C ASN A 54 14.54 2.26 16.20
N ARG A 55 14.27 1.49 17.28
CA ARG A 55 13.20 0.48 17.28
C ARG A 55 11.85 1.03 16.80
N HIS A 56 11.37 2.11 17.42
CA HIS A 56 10.06 2.66 17.12
C HIS A 56 9.98 3.26 15.72
N LEU A 57 11.07 3.91 15.27
CA LEU A 57 11.15 4.50 13.95
C LEU A 57 11.15 3.42 12.85
N VAL A 58 11.98 2.38 13.02
CA VAL A 58 12.04 1.25 12.07
C VAL A 58 10.69 0.55 11.98
N ILE A 59 10.03 0.30 13.11
CA ILE A 59 8.69 -0.29 13.14
C ILE A 59 7.69 0.62 12.40
N ALA A 60 7.63 1.91 12.73
CA ALA A 60 6.65 2.82 12.16
C ALA A 60 6.83 2.99 10.64
N LEU A 61 8.07 3.17 10.17
CA LEU A 61 8.36 3.29 8.75
C LEU A 61 8.14 1.96 8.01
N ASN A 62 8.49 0.82 8.61
CA ASN A 62 8.21 -0.50 8.03
C ASN A 62 6.71 -0.67 7.82
N MET A 63 5.90 -0.32 8.83
CA MET A 63 4.45 -0.35 8.70
C MET A 63 3.97 0.56 7.58
N ALA A 64 4.45 1.80 7.54
CA ALA A 64 4.03 2.76 6.51
C ALA A 64 4.36 2.26 5.08
N ALA A 65 5.55 1.68 4.87
CA ALA A 65 5.93 1.08 3.60
C ALA A 65 5.03 -0.12 3.22
N VAL A 66 4.82 -1.06 4.16
CA VAL A 66 3.97 -2.24 3.96
C VAL A 66 2.52 -1.84 3.65
N VAL A 67 1.94 -0.88 4.38
CA VAL A 67 0.60 -0.35 4.11
C VAL A 67 0.52 0.26 2.71
N ALA A 68 1.42 1.20 2.39
CA ALA A 68 1.41 1.89 1.11
C ALA A 68 1.53 0.90 -0.04
N TYR A 69 2.47 -0.04 0.03
CA TYR A 69 2.66 -1.07 -0.98
C TYR A 69 1.44 -1.97 -1.16
N SER A 70 0.74 -2.29 -0.07
CA SER A 70 -0.35 -3.26 -0.10
C SER A 70 -1.66 -2.67 -0.63
N ARG A 71 -1.95 -1.38 -0.37
CA ARG A 71 -3.20 -0.68 -0.76
C ARG A 71 -3.72 -0.99 -2.17
N PRO A 72 -2.88 -0.98 -3.23
CA PRO A 72 -3.30 -1.32 -4.59
C PRO A 72 -3.98 -2.69 -4.73
N PHE A 73 -3.65 -3.66 -3.87
CA PHE A 73 -4.06 -5.06 -4.00
C PHE A 73 -5.23 -5.45 -3.10
N LEU A 74 -5.64 -4.54 -2.22
CA LEU A 74 -6.67 -4.78 -1.22
C LEU A 74 -8.04 -4.37 -1.76
N ASN A 75 -9.09 -4.96 -1.22
CA ASN A 75 -10.46 -4.58 -1.57
C ASN A 75 -10.81 -3.23 -0.92
N CYS A 76 -10.50 -2.14 -1.60
CA CYS A 76 -10.78 -0.78 -1.14
C CYS A 76 -11.42 0.04 -2.26
N GLY A 77 -12.62 -0.34 -2.69
CA GLY A 77 -13.36 0.34 -3.74
C GLY A 77 -14.03 1.63 -3.29
N SER A 78 -14.14 2.58 -4.22
CA SER A 78 -15.11 3.67 -4.16
C SER A 78 -15.92 3.68 -5.45
N ASP A 79 -16.97 4.49 -5.53
CA ASP A 79 -17.75 4.65 -6.75
C ASP A 79 -16.86 5.09 -7.94
N LEU A 80 -15.80 5.85 -7.65
CA LEU A 80 -14.90 6.42 -8.65
C LEU A 80 -13.65 5.59 -8.97
N ALA A 81 -13.36 4.52 -8.23
CA ALA A 81 -12.18 3.69 -8.47
C ALA A 81 -12.51 2.20 -8.42
N HIS A 82 -11.91 1.43 -9.32
CA HIS A 82 -12.00 -0.04 -9.30
C HIS A 82 -11.51 -0.58 -7.94
N ASN A 83 -12.03 -1.69 -7.42
CA ASN A 83 -11.76 -2.09 -6.02
C ASN A 83 -10.29 -2.44 -5.72
N ARG A 84 -9.57 -2.95 -6.73
CA ARG A 84 -8.17 -3.35 -6.67
C ARG A 84 -7.50 -3.17 -8.03
N LEU A 85 -6.19 -3.05 -8.03
CA LEU A 85 -5.38 -3.09 -9.24
C LEU A 85 -5.43 -4.51 -9.86
N PRO A 86 -5.59 -4.65 -11.19
CA PRO A 86 -5.69 -5.96 -11.80
C PRO A 86 -4.40 -6.78 -11.61
N GLY A 87 -4.51 -8.05 -11.21
CA GLY A 87 -3.35 -8.90 -10.91
C GLY A 87 -2.34 -9.09 -12.07
N ARG A 88 -2.73 -8.78 -13.31
CA ARG A 88 -1.80 -8.76 -14.47
C ARG A 88 -0.61 -7.81 -14.27
N VAL A 89 -0.73 -6.79 -13.43
CA VAL A 89 0.37 -5.87 -13.08
C VAL A 89 1.53 -6.57 -12.36
N LEU A 90 1.25 -7.71 -11.71
CA LEU A 90 2.26 -8.52 -11.03
C LEU A 90 3.10 -9.38 -11.99
N ARG A 91 2.74 -9.48 -13.28
CA ARG A 91 3.48 -10.28 -14.28
C ARG A 91 4.91 -9.81 -14.50
N ASN A 92 5.21 -8.56 -14.14
CA ASN A 92 6.55 -8.02 -14.22
C ASN A 92 7.45 -8.52 -13.09
N LEU A 93 6.88 -9.10 -12.03
CA LEU A 93 7.63 -9.58 -10.88
C LEU A 93 8.22 -10.98 -11.14
N ASN A 94 9.44 -11.20 -10.69
CA ASN A 94 10.09 -12.51 -10.67
C ASN A 94 9.63 -13.35 -9.46
N ALA A 95 10.12 -14.59 -9.34
CA ALA A 95 9.69 -15.50 -8.27
C ALA A 95 10.03 -15.02 -6.85
N GLU A 96 11.19 -14.38 -6.64
CA GLU A 96 11.59 -13.83 -5.34
C GLU A 96 10.72 -12.61 -4.98
N GLU A 97 10.49 -11.73 -5.95
CA GLU A 97 9.61 -10.57 -5.81
C GLU A 97 8.17 -10.98 -5.52
N LEU A 98 7.66 -12.02 -6.18
CA LEU A 98 6.32 -12.56 -5.93
C LEU A 98 6.20 -13.17 -4.53
N ALA A 99 7.20 -13.93 -4.08
CA ALA A 99 7.21 -14.48 -2.73
C ALA A 99 7.18 -13.37 -1.67
N LEU A 100 7.98 -12.31 -1.85
CA LEU A 100 7.93 -11.16 -0.95
C LEU A 100 6.59 -10.41 -1.05
N HIS A 101 6.02 -10.26 -2.24
CA HIS A 101 4.69 -9.67 -2.41
C HIS A 101 3.65 -10.44 -1.58
N GLU A 102 3.61 -11.76 -1.66
CA GLU A 102 2.69 -12.60 -0.90
C GLU A 102 2.89 -12.41 0.61
N THR A 103 4.14 -12.44 1.09
CA THR A 103 4.46 -12.17 2.51
C THR A 103 3.99 -10.79 2.95
N VAL A 104 4.23 -9.73 2.16
CA VAL A 104 3.84 -8.37 2.54
C VAL A 104 2.32 -8.20 2.59
N ILE A 105 1.58 -8.83 1.67
CA ILE A 105 0.12 -8.83 1.70
C ILE A 105 -0.42 -9.60 2.91
N GLU A 106 0.19 -10.75 3.23
CA GLU A 106 -0.16 -11.55 4.42
C GLU A 106 0.14 -10.77 5.70
N ASP A 107 1.34 -10.18 5.82
CA ASP A 107 1.74 -9.32 6.93
C ASP A 107 0.78 -8.14 7.10
N ARG A 108 0.34 -7.48 6.01
CA ARG A 108 -0.65 -6.41 6.13
C ARG A 108 -1.99 -6.95 6.66
N ASN A 109 -2.47 -8.06 6.10
CA ASN A 109 -3.75 -8.65 6.48
C ASN A 109 -3.73 -9.25 7.90
N THR A 110 -2.58 -9.62 8.42
CA THR A 110 -2.42 -10.16 9.77
C THR A 110 -1.94 -9.11 10.76
N MET A 111 -0.79 -8.49 10.53
CA MET A 111 -0.17 -7.54 11.47
C MET A 111 -0.96 -6.24 11.66
N MET A 112 -1.78 -5.81 10.71
CA MET A 112 -2.43 -4.49 10.76
C MET A 112 -3.96 -4.50 10.73
N ALA A 113 -4.58 -5.63 10.34
CA ALA A 113 -6.04 -5.76 10.33
C ALA A 113 -6.60 -6.45 11.59
N HIS A 114 -5.76 -6.90 12.53
CA HIS A 114 -6.20 -7.59 13.75
C HIS A 114 -6.61 -6.64 14.91
N SER A 115 -7.29 -5.53 14.60
CA SER A 115 -8.22 -4.91 15.57
C SER A 115 -9.53 -5.69 15.68
N ASP A 116 -9.81 -6.60 14.75
CA ASP A 116 -11.00 -7.45 14.78
C ASP A 116 -10.80 -8.58 15.81
N ALA A 117 -11.57 -8.53 16.90
CA ALA A 117 -11.55 -9.50 17.99
C ALA A 117 -11.71 -10.96 17.53
N ASP A 118 -12.34 -11.18 16.37
CA ASP A 118 -12.63 -12.51 15.82
C ASP A 118 -11.39 -13.25 15.27
N ALA A 119 -10.31 -12.54 14.92
CA ALA A 119 -9.06 -13.15 14.46
C ALA A 119 -8.03 -13.36 15.58
N ASN A 120 -8.23 -12.72 16.75
CA ASN A 120 -7.38 -12.85 17.93
C ASN A 120 -7.82 -14.02 18.82
N VAL A 121 -7.89 -15.24 18.28
CA VAL A 121 -8.06 -16.46 19.10
C VAL A 121 -6.71 -16.82 19.73
N ALA A 122 -6.19 -15.93 20.57
CA ALA A 122 -4.92 -16.08 21.24
C ALA A 122 -5.17 -16.30 22.73
N ILE A 123 -4.97 -17.54 23.18
CA ILE A 123 -4.97 -17.87 24.61
C ILE A 123 -3.82 -17.08 25.25
N PRO A 124 -4.08 -16.22 26.25
CA PRO A 124 -3.03 -15.49 26.96
C PRO A 124 -1.99 -16.43 27.57
N LEU A 125 -0.72 -16.00 27.63
CA LEU A 125 0.36 -16.75 28.25
C LEU A 125 0.56 -16.27 29.69
N VAL A 126 1.15 -17.12 30.54
CA VAL A 126 1.62 -16.73 31.86
C VAL A 126 3.14 -16.61 31.80
N MET A 127 3.66 -15.46 32.20
CA MET A 127 5.08 -15.18 32.36
C MET A 127 5.39 -15.13 33.85
N GLU A 128 6.29 -16.00 34.31
CA GLU A 128 6.82 -15.93 35.67
C GLU A 128 7.76 -14.72 35.81
N THR A 129 7.54 -13.90 36.84
CA THR A 129 8.36 -12.72 37.14
C THR A 129 8.77 -12.72 38.61
N ASP A 130 9.74 -11.89 38.98
CA ASP A 130 10.17 -11.71 40.38
C ASP A 130 9.05 -11.21 41.31
N ARG A 131 7.93 -10.71 40.75
CA ARG A 131 6.74 -10.26 41.47
C ARG A 131 5.58 -11.26 41.43
N GLY A 132 5.80 -12.45 40.88
CA GLY A 132 4.80 -13.50 40.67
C GLY A 132 4.37 -13.67 39.20
N PRO A 133 3.45 -14.61 38.94
CA PRO A 133 2.97 -14.90 37.59
C PRO A 133 2.16 -13.72 37.03
N MET A 134 2.50 -13.31 35.81
CA MET A 134 1.84 -12.23 35.08
C MET A 134 1.24 -12.75 33.79
N VAL A 135 -0.04 -12.48 33.55
CA VAL A 135 -0.69 -12.82 32.28
C VAL A 135 -0.25 -11.82 31.20
N ILE A 136 0.24 -12.32 30.08
CA ILE A 136 0.63 -11.54 28.92
C ILE A 136 -0.17 -11.98 27.69
N PRO A 137 -0.50 -11.07 26.75
CA PRO A 137 -1.08 -11.47 25.48
C PRO A 137 -0.07 -12.35 24.73
N LYS A 138 -0.50 -13.54 24.25
CA LYS A 138 0.33 -14.39 23.37
C LYS A 138 0.68 -13.68 22.07
N ASN A 139 -0.20 -12.80 21.63
CA ASN A 139 0.07 -11.91 20.52
C ASN A 139 1.03 -10.85 21.06
N ALA A 140 2.32 -11.22 21.03
CA ALA A 140 3.40 -10.26 20.93
C ALA A 140 2.93 -9.28 19.86
N SER A 141 2.67 -8.06 20.32
CA SER A 141 2.35 -6.89 19.52
C SER A 141 2.73 -7.13 18.05
N ALA A 142 1.76 -7.06 17.14
CA ALA A 142 1.99 -7.21 15.71
C ALA A 142 3.07 -6.26 15.12
N TYR A 143 3.67 -5.42 15.95
CA TYR A 143 4.86 -4.62 15.72
C TYR A 143 6.19 -5.37 15.97
N ALA A 144 6.18 -6.69 16.22
CA ALA A 144 7.32 -7.39 16.80
C ALA A 144 8.53 -7.57 15.86
N THR A 145 8.29 -7.70 14.54
CA THR A 145 9.38 -7.97 13.59
C THR A 145 9.16 -7.17 12.30
N PRO A 146 9.91 -6.08 12.08
CA PRO A 146 9.93 -5.41 10.78
C PRO A 146 10.58 -6.34 9.73
N LEU A 147 10.33 -6.07 8.44
CA LEU A 147 11.07 -6.72 7.36
C LEU A 147 12.57 -6.52 7.59
N SER A 148 13.34 -7.55 7.26
CA SER A 148 14.80 -7.44 7.24
C SER A 148 15.25 -6.34 6.27
N SER A 149 16.43 -5.75 6.49
CA SER A 149 16.97 -4.73 5.58
C SER A 149 17.03 -5.20 4.13
N LYS A 150 17.36 -6.47 3.89
CA LYS A 150 17.37 -7.06 2.53
C LYS A 150 15.97 -7.14 1.93
N ALA A 151 14.98 -7.58 2.71
CA ALA A 151 13.59 -7.64 2.25
C ALA A 151 13.02 -6.24 2.00
N MET A 152 13.33 -5.26 2.85
CA MET A 152 12.93 -3.86 2.64
C MET A 152 13.57 -3.25 1.39
N GLN A 153 14.83 -3.59 1.11
CA GLN A 153 15.48 -3.18 -0.14
C GLN A 153 14.79 -3.78 -1.37
N LEU A 154 14.44 -5.07 -1.32
CA LEU A 154 13.68 -5.71 -2.39
C LEU A 154 12.29 -5.08 -2.55
N LEU A 155 11.61 -4.77 -1.45
CA LEU A 155 10.32 -4.06 -1.47
C LEU A 155 10.44 -2.68 -2.14
N SER A 156 11.51 -1.93 -1.85
CA SER A 156 11.78 -0.64 -2.50
C SER A 156 11.90 -0.78 -4.02
N VAL A 157 12.66 -1.77 -4.50
CA VAL A 157 12.84 -2.03 -5.93
C VAL A 157 11.52 -2.46 -6.58
N MET A 158 10.76 -3.33 -5.93
CA MET A 158 9.45 -3.77 -6.41
C MET A 158 8.45 -2.60 -6.50
N ALA A 159 8.42 -1.73 -5.50
CA ALA A 159 7.55 -0.57 -5.47
C ALA A 159 7.87 0.37 -6.64
N LEU A 160 9.15 0.68 -6.89
CA LEU A 160 9.56 1.50 -8.04
C LEU A 160 9.15 0.86 -9.38
N LYS A 161 9.40 -0.44 -9.54
CA LYS A 161 9.04 -1.19 -10.75
C LYS A 161 7.53 -1.18 -11.03
N LEU A 162 6.71 -1.31 -9.99
CA LEU A 162 5.26 -1.25 -10.10
C LEU A 162 4.75 0.18 -10.32
N GLN A 163 5.41 1.18 -9.73
CA GLN A 163 5.16 2.60 -10.00
C GLN A 163 5.39 2.92 -11.48
N GLU A 164 6.53 2.52 -12.05
CA GLU A 164 6.86 2.69 -13.47
C GLU A 164 5.85 1.99 -14.37
N HIS A 165 5.43 0.77 -14.00
CA HIS A 165 4.40 0.07 -14.75
C HIS A 165 3.03 0.78 -14.69
N CYS A 166 2.65 1.32 -13.53
CA CYS A 166 1.44 2.13 -13.40
C CYS A 166 1.52 3.42 -14.22
N PHE A 167 2.72 4.02 -14.33
CA PHE A 167 2.94 5.18 -15.18
C PHE A 167 2.76 4.84 -16.67
N ALA A 168 3.32 3.71 -17.14
CA ALA A 168 3.11 3.24 -18.50
C ALA A 168 1.62 3.00 -18.80
N LEU A 169 0.92 2.29 -17.91
CA LEU A 169 -0.53 2.07 -18.03
C LEU A 169 -1.32 3.38 -18.06
N ARG A 170 -0.92 4.38 -17.25
CA ARG A 170 -1.52 5.71 -17.29
C ARG A 170 -1.36 6.32 -18.69
N GLN A 171 -0.15 6.32 -19.25
CA GLN A 171 0.11 6.91 -20.57
C GLN A 171 -0.71 6.24 -21.68
N GLU A 172 -0.94 4.93 -21.59
CA GLU A 172 -1.79 4.18 -22.52
C GLU A 172 -3.26 4.57 -22.38
N MET A 173 -3.77 4.71 -21.15
CA MET A 173 -5.18 4.95 -20.86
C MET A 173 -5.60 6.43 -20.96
N GLU A 174 -4.68 7.36 -20.71
CA GLU A 174 -4.96 8.80 -20.61
C GLU A 174 -5.61 9.39 -21.88
N PRO A 175 -5.19 9.06 -23.11
CA PRO A 175 -5.85 9.55 -24.33
C PRO A 175 -7.31 9.11 -24.44
N GLU A 176 -7.64 7.88 -24.00
CA GLU A 176 -9.01 7.37 -24.02
C GLU A 176 -9.88 8.12 -23.03
N VAL A 177 -9.35 8.39 -21.83
CA VAL A 177 -10.10 8.98 -20.72
C VAL A 177 -10.30 10.49 -20.89
N ILE A 178 -9.29 11.22 -21.38
CA ILE A 178 -9.36 12.68 -21.61
C ILE A 178 -10.58 13.08 -22.46
N SER A 179 -10.99 12.23 -23.40
CA SER A 179 -12.08 12.51 -24.33
C SER A 179 -13.44 12.76 -23.65
N PHE A 180 -13.63 12.25 -22.44
CA PHE A 180 -14.90 12.34 -21.69
C PHE A 180 -14.73 12.90 -20.27
N LEU A 181 -13.58 13.50 -19.95
CA LEU A 181 -13.38 14.21 -18.68
C LEU A 181 -13.90 15.66 -18.76
N PRO A 182 -14.45 16.21 -17.66
CA PRO A 182 -14.78 17.62 -17.56
C PRO A 182 -13.55 18.50 -17.81
N ARG A 183 -13.72 19.59 -18.56
CA ARG A 183 -12.64 20.55 -18.82
C ARG A 183 -12.74 21.72 -17.84
N VAL A 184 -11.60 22.08 -17.26
CA VAL A 184 -11.43 23.29 -16.46
C VAL A 184 -10.66 24.29 -17.31
N GLN A 185 -11.12 25.55 -17.36
CA GLN A 185 -10.33 26.62 -17.95
C GLN A 185 -9.19 26.95 -16.99
N ALA A 186 -7.96 27.02 -17.50
CA ALA A 186 -6.85 27.51 -16.69
C ALA A 186 -7.13 28.98 -16.33
N GLU A 187 -7.21 29.29 -15.03
CA GLU A 187 -7.12 30.67 -14.59
C GLU A 187 -5.73 31.17 -14.98
N MET A 188 -5.68 32.07 -15.96
CA MET A 188 -4.45 32.81 -16.22
C MET A 188 -4.20 33.64 -14.96
N PRO A 189 -3.01 33.56 -14.33
CA PRO A 189 -2.71 34.45 -13.24
C PRO A 189 -2.84 35.89 -13.76
N ASP A 190 -3.66 36.69 -13.10
CA ASP A 190 -3.72 38.12 -13.39
C ASP A 190 -2.30 38.66 -13.30
N ASP A 191 -1.80 39.22 -14.42
CA ASP A 191 -0.52 39.92 -14.46
C ASP A 191 -0.58 41.06 -13.42
N ALA A 192 0.13 40.88 -12.30
CA ALA A 192 0.30 41.85 -11.22
C ALA A 192 1.73 42.42 -11.21
#